data_AF-A0A060HRG3-F1
#
_entry.id   AF-A0A060HRG3-F1
#
_cell.length_a   1.000
_cell.length_b   1.000
_cell.length_c   1.000
_cell.angle_alpha   90.00
_cell.angle_beta   90.00
_cell.angle_gamma   90.00
#
_symmetry.space_group_name_H-M   'P 1'
#
loop_
_entity.id
_entity.type
_entity.pdbx_description
1 polymer ?
#
loop_
_entity_poly.entity_id
_entity_poly.type
_entity_poly.pdbx_seq_one_letter_code
_entity_poly.pdbx_strand_id
1 'polypeptide(L)'
;MLADKSERLEFSVQGNDAQAVVDALNRAARERSSPLVLENGTVDYVATLKGYPDRAQISYKVDVKAQMSKYVLQKEQDKEPAILDLAWRSLSVQGPVVVAAAGHGEEININQPAGALDAMVPGLADKLLMAAGAGKKIMQDSILDFGRFNLPMQQWHFLFDVTGEQLKNYGVFRPGEGATVSVYSIGESSFREGRYVPEEMDATIDVDGAQVKVHASTPPPSGQVSVAGYAKAEEQNGVEYVTASSKHTEMPALDFQLQVLMALGGMMGAIAVFVLIKARR
;
A
#
# COMPACT_ATOMS: atom_id res chain seq x y z
N MET A 1 13.70 -27.51 17.86
CA MET A 1 14.67 -26.92 16.91
C MET A 1 14.80 -25.40 17.05
N LEU A 2 13.68 -24.67 17.24
CA LEU A 2 13.71 -23.20 17.34
C LEU A 2 13.51 -22.65 18.76
N ALA A 3 13.21 -23.49 19.75
CA ALA A 3 12.96 -23.04 21.12
C ALA A 3 14.10 -22.15 21.64
N ASP A 4 13.72 -21.00 22.20
CA ASP A 4 14.60 -19.98 22.77
C ASP A 4 15.61 -19.34 21.78
N LYS A 5 15.46 -19.58 20.47
CA LYS A 5 16.20 -18.83 19.44
C LYS A 5 15.63 -17.43 19.26
N SER A 6 16.52 -16.45 19.14
CA SER A 6 16.19 -15.08 18.77
C SER A 6 17.23 -14.59 17.77
N GLU A 7 16.82 -14.37 16.53
CA GLU A 7 17.69 -13.93 15.44
C GLU A 7 17.10 -12.71 14.75
N ARG A 8 17.98 -11.82 14.27
CA ARG A 8 17.62 -10.61 13.53
C ARG A 8 18.57 -10.47 12.34
N LEU A 9 18.00 -10.44 11.15
CA LEU A 9 18.67 -10.13 9.90
C LEU A 9 18.28 -8.72 9.50
N GLU A 10 19.25 -7.83 9.34
CA GLU A 10 19.02 -6.44 8.97
C GLU A 10 20.14 -5.95 8.06
N PHE A 11 19.76 -5.28 6.97
CA PHE A 11 20.70 -4.64 6.05
C PHE A 11 20.01 -3.55 5.21
N SER A 12 20.83 -2.71 4.59
CA SER A 12 20.40 -1.72 3.61
C SER A 12 21.28 -1.84 2.37
N VAL A 13 20.67 -1.85 1.18
CA VAL A 13 21.36 -1.88 -0.11
C VAL A 13 20.91 -0.71 -0.97
N GLN A 14 21.80 -0.20 -1.81
CA GLN A 14 21.56 1.00 -2.62
C GLN A 14 22.26 0.92 -3.97
N GLY A 15 21.77 1.69 -4.94
CA GLY A 15 22.36 1.73 -6.28
C GLY A 15 22.32 0.35 -6.95
N ASN A 16 23.45 -0.13 -7.45
CA ASN A 16 23.53 -1.39 -8.18
C ASN A 16 23.08 -2.61 -7.34
N ASP A 17 23.29 -2.59 -6.03
CA ASP A 17 22.91 -3.70 -5.14
C ASP A 17 21.39 -3.79 -4.92
N ALA A 18 20.67 -2.67 -5.16
CA ALA A 18 19.21 -2.61 -5.13
C ALA A 18 18.56 -2.83 -6.52
N GLN A 19 19.38 -2.99 -7.57
CA GLN A 19 18.90 -2.96 -8.95
C GLN A 19 17.91 -4.08 -9.26
N ALA A 20 18.10 -5.27 -8.69
CA ALA A 20 17.17 -6.39 -8.88
C ALA A 20 15.73 -6.05 -8.40
N VAL A 21 15.62 -5.28 -7.32
CA VAL A 21 14.32 -4.83 -6.78
C VAL A 21 13.70 -3.76 -7.69
N VAL A 22 14.51 -2.79 -8.12
CA VAL A 22 14.09 -1.73 -9.04
C VAL A 22 13.63 -2.32 -10.38
N ASP A 23 14.36 -3.28 -10.92
CA ASP A 23 14.03 -3.98 -12.17
C ASP A 23 12.74 -4.80 -12.04
N ALA A 24 12.54 -5.46 -10.90
CA ALA A 24 11.32 -6.21 -10.63
C ALA A 24 10.09 -5.30 -10.57
N LEU A 25 10.20 -4.15 -9.90
CA LEU A 25 9.11 -3.15 -9.84
C LEU A 25 8.86 -2.49 -11.20
N ASN A 26 9.91 -2.14 -11.95
CA ASN A 26 9.79 -1.60 -13.30
C ASN A 26 9.16 -2.61 -14.28
N ARG A 27 9.44 -3.91 -14.12
CA ARG A 27 8.77 -4.97 -14.89
C ARG A 27 7.28 -5.01 -14.55
N ALA A 28 6.92 -5.03 -13.27
CA ALA A 28 5.53 -4.96 -12.83
C ALA A 28 4.80 -3.70 -13.36
N ALA A 29 5.50 -2.57 -13.51
CA ALA A 29 4.92 -1.34 -14.07
C ALA A 29 4.58 -1.52 -15.56
N ARG A 30 5.49 -2.12 -16.33
CA ARG A 30 5.26 -2.41 -17.75
C ARG A 30 4.12 -3.40 -17.96
N GLU A 31 4.03 -4.43 -17.12
CA GLU A 31 2.92 -5.40 -17.14
C GLU A 31 1.56 -4.74 -16.89
N ARG A 32 1.55 -3.65 -16.13
CA ARG A 32 0.37 -2.80 -15.88
C ARG A 32 0.17 -1.70 -16.93
N SER A 33 0.96 -1.68 -18.01
CA SER A 33 0.98 -0.60 -19.01
C SER A 33 1.24 0.79 -18.42
N SER A 34 1.87 0.85 -17.25
CA SER A 34 2.31 2.10 -16.63
C SER A 34 3.61 2.57 -17.30
N PRO A 35 3.72 3.85 -17.70
CA PRO A 35 4.98 4.41 -18.18
C PRO A 35 5.95 4.78 -17.06
N LEU A 36 5.59 4.55 -15.79
CA LEU A 36 6.43 4.82 -14.63
C LEU A 36 7.81 4.18 -14.81
N VAL A 37 8.84 4.95 -14.44
CA VAL A 37 10.20 4.45 -14.30
C VAL A 37 10.70 4.74 -12.90
N LEU A 38 11.20 3.70 -12.24
CA LEU A 38 11.88 3.76 -10.95
C LEU A 38 13.40 3.70 -11.14
N GLU A 39 14.12 4.60 -10.47
CA GLU A 39 15.58 4.69 -10.50
C GLU A 39 16.13 5.00 -9.09
N ASN A 40 17.45 4.86 -8.91
CA ASN A 40 18.15 5.23 -7.67
C ASN A 40 17.53 4.60 -6.41
N GLY A 41 17.30 3.29 -6.46
CA GLY A 41 16.68 2.54 -5.37
C GLY A 41 17.59 2.38 -4.14
N THR A 42 16.99 2.50 -2.97
CA THR A 42 17.51 2.04 -1.67
C THR A 42 16.49 1.06 -1.09
N VAL A 43 16.97 -0.07 -0.57
CA VAL A 43 16.13 -1.11 0.00
C VAL A 43 16.64 -1.39 1.41
N ASP A 44 15.80 -1.09 2.40
CA ASP A 44 16.05 -1.47 3.79
C ASP A 44 15.27 -2.75 4.07
N TYR A 45 15.96 -3.76 4.61
CA TYR A 45 15.38 -5.06 4.91
C TYR A 45 15.59 -5.41 6.38
N VAL A 46 14.52 -5.88 7.02
CA VAL A 46 14.58 -6.42 8.39
C VAL A 46 13.76 -7.70 8.44
N ALA A 47 14.36 -8.77 8.97
CA ALA A 47 13.66 -9.98 9.36
C ALA A 47 14.03 -10.35 10.80
N THR A 48 13.06 -10.89 11.52
CA THR A 48 13.22 -11.36 12.90
C THR A 48 12.64 -12.75 13.03
N LEU A 49 13.34 -13.61 13.76
CA LEU A 49 12.88 -14.92 14.17
C LEU A 49 12.88 -14.97 15.68
N LYS A 50 11.74 -15.36 16.25
CA LYS A 50 11.62 -15.61 17.67
C LYS A 50 10.97 -16.97 17.91
N GLY A 51 11.74 -17.85 18.52
CA GLY A 51 11.28 -19.15 18.96
C GLY A 51 10.77 -19.13 20.39
N TYR A 52 9.72 -19.90 20.60
CA TYR A 52 9.09 -20.21 21.88
C TYR A 52 9.12 -21.74 22.08
N PRO A 53 8.76 -22.27 23.27
CA PRO A 53 8.78 -23.70 23.51
C PRO A 53 7.94 -24.54 22.53
N ASP A 54 6.82 -23.99 22.05
CA ASP A 54 5.80 -24.68 21.24
C ASP A 54 5.51 -24.02 19.88
N ARG A 55 6.11 -22.87 19.58
CA ARG A 55 5.89 -22.11 18.35
C ARG A 55 7.11 -21.28 17.97
N ALA A 56 7.17 -20.84 16.73
CA ALA A 56 8.10 -19.82 16.29
C ALA A 56 7.36 -18.76 15.49
N GLN A 57 7.84 -17.52 15.56
CA GLN A 57 7.31 -16.40 14.80
C GLN A 57 8.43 -15.84 13.93
N ILE A 58 8.15 -15.71 12.64
CA ILE A 58 8.96 -14.95 11.71
C ILE A 58 8.20 -13.68 11.33
N SER A 59 8.90 -12.56 11.25
CA SER A 59 8.33 -11.29 10.79
C SER A 59 9.39 -10.57 9.98
N TYR A 60 9.01 -10.05 8.82
CA TYR A 60 9.92 -9.37 7.91
C TYR A 60 9.27 -8.12 7.32
N LYS A 61 10.11 -7.18 6.89
CA LYS A 61 9.73 -5.90 6.31
C LYS A 61 10.74 -5.53 5.23
N VAL A 62 10.22 -5.02 4.11
CA VAL A 62 10.99 -4.44 3.02
C VAL A 62 10.55 -2.98 2.87
N ASP A 63 11.46 -2.03 3.06
CA ASP A 63 11.23 -0.62 2.75
C ASP A 63 11.98 -0.27 1.46
N VAL A 64 11.26 0.02 0.38
CA VAL A 64 11.84 0.45 -0.90
C VAL A 64 11.69 1.96 -1.06
N LYS A 65 12.81 2.66 -1.25
CA LYS A 65 12.87 4.09 -1.56
C LYS A 65 13.49 4.26 -2.94
N ALA A 66 12.72 4.77 -3.89
CA ALA A 66 13.19 4.98 -5.26
C ALA A 66 12.69 6.31 -5.81
N GLN A 67 13.40 6.83 -6.80
CA GLN A 67 12.98 8.01 -7.54
C GLN A 67 12.01 7.59 -8.66
N MET A 68 10.83 8.18 -8.66
CA MET A 68 9.79 7.96 -9.66
C MET A 68 9.86 9.02 -10.76
N SER A 69 9.82 8.58 -12.02
CA SER A 69 9.73 9.46 -13.19
C SER A 69 8.71 8.94 -14.20
N LYS A 70 8.38 9.73 -15.23
CA LYS A 70 7.45 9.38 -16.32
C LYS A 70 5.98 9.11 -15.93
N TYR A 71 5.61 9.34 -14.66
CA TYR A 71 4.23 9.25 -14.19
C TYR A 71 3.33 10.40 -14.67
N VAL A 72 3.88 11.47 -15.25
CA VAL A 72 3.10 12.57 -15.85
C VAL A 72 2.87 12.24 -17.33
N LEU A 73 1.64 11.86 -17.68
CA LEU A 73 1.21 11.51 -19.04
C LEU A 73 1.02 12.77 -19.89
N GLN A 74 0.42 13.80 -19.28
CA GLN A 74 0.19 15.11 -19.88
C GLN A 74 0.52 16.18 -18.85
N LYS A 75 1.29 17.20 -19.25
CA LYS A 75 1.50 18.38 -18.39
C LYS A 75 0.31 19.32 -18.53
N GLU A 76 0.00 20.06 -17.47
CA GLU A 76 -1.00 21.13 -17.49
C GLU A 76 -0.65 22.16 -18.58
N GLN A 77 -1.62 22.53 -19.41
CA GLN A 77 -1.48 23.51 -20.49
C GLN A 77 -2.71 24.42 -20.52
N ASP A 78 -2.54 25.71 -20.25
CA ASP A 78 -3.60 26.72 -20.21
C ASP A 78 -4.83 26.34 -19.36
N LYS A 79 -5.83 25.71 -19.97
CA LYS A 79 -7.09 25.22 -19.37
C LYS A 79 -7.17 23.70 -19.25
N GLU A 80 -6.24 22.98 -19.85
CA GLU A 80 -6.17 21.52 -19.83
C GLU A 80 -5.42 21.05 -18.57
N PRO A 81 -6.02 20.17 -17.74
CA PRO A 81 -5.36 19.64 -16.56
C PRO A 81 -4.14 18.78 -16.94
N ALA A 82 -3.20 18.65 -15.99
CA ALA A 82 -2.20 17.60 -16.06
C ALA A 82 -2.88 16.23 -15.92
N ILE A 83 -2.37 15.22 -16.60
CA ILE A 83 -2.82 13.82 -16.47
C ILE A 83 -1.68 13.02 -15.85
N LEU A 84 -1.95 12.36 -14.74
CA LEU A 84 -1.01 11.55 -13.98
C LEU A 84 -1.44 10.08 -14.02
N ASP A 85 -0.47 9.20 -14.27
CA ASP A 85 -0.65 7.76 -14.19
C ASP A 85 -0.92 7.30 -12.76
N LEU A 86 -1.85 6.37 -12.60
CA LEU A 86 -2.15 5.68 -11.34
C LEU A 86 -1.94 4.16 -11.40
N ALA A 87 -1.67 3.58 -12.58
CA ALA A 87 -1.56 2.13 -12.73
C ALA A 87 -0.44 1.53 -11.86
N TRP A 88 0.58 2.34 -11.52
CA TRP A 88 1.66 1.97 -10.61
C TRP A 88 1.24 1.73 -9.15
N ARG A 89 0.03 2.11 -8.75
CA ARG A 89 -0.40 1.99 -7.35
C ARG A 89 -0.62 0.56 -6.90
N SER A 90 -0.92 -0.32 -7.87
CA SER A 90 -1.24 -1.72 -7.64
C SER A 90 -0.20 -2.65 -8.29
N LEU A 91 1.08 -2.24 -8.31
CA LEU A 91 2.17 -3.05 -8.83
C LEU A 91 2.25 -4.38 -8.08
N SER A 92 2.49 -5.47 -8.78
CA SER A 92 2.57 -6.79 -8.15
C SER A 92 3.83 -7.50 -8.62
N VAL A 93 4.78 -7.69 -7.70
CA VAL A 93 6.01 -8.44 -7.97
C VAL A 93 5.86 -9.84 -7.43
N GLN A 94 5.66 -10.78 -8.34
CA GLN A 94 5.51 -12.20 -8.02
C GLN A 94 6.87 -12.91 -7.98
N GLY A 95 7.01 -13.87 -7.06
CA GLY A 95 8.19 -14.74 -6.98
C GLY A 95 9.38 -14.12 -6.23
N PRO A 96 10.53 -14.82 -6.20
CA PRO A 96 11.70 -14.39 -5.45
C PRO A 96 12.33 -13.13 -6.03
N VAL A 97 12.75 -12.21 -5.16
CA VAL A 97 13.60 -11.06 -5.51
C VAL A 97 14.82 -11.11 -4.62
N VAL A 98 15.97 -11.35 -5.25
CA VAL A 98 17.23 -11.65 -4.55
C VAL A 98 18.11 -10.40 -4.54
N VAL A 99 18.68 -10.08 -3.37
CA VAL A 99 19.64 -8.98 -3.18
C VAL A 99 20.89 -9.48 -2.48
N ALA A 100 22.04 -8.90 -2.83
CA ALA A 100 23.30 -9.20 -2.16
C ALA A 100 23.36 -8.43 -0.83
N ALA A 101 23.22 -9.14 0.30
CA ALA A 101 23.25 -8.51 1.61
C ALA A 101 24.71 -8.31 2.05
N ALA A 102 25.22 -7.09 1.88
CA ALA A 102 26.58 -6.73 2.29
C ALA A 102 26.82 -7.06 3.77
N GLY A 103 27.84 -7.87 4.06
CA GLY A 103 28.17 -8.32 5.41
C GLY A 103 27.48 -9.61 5.88
N HIS A 104 26.51 -10.14 5.12
CA HIS A 104 25.85 -11.43 5.40
C HIS A 104 26.31 -12.55 4.44
N GLY A 105 27.17 -12.23 3.46
CA GLY A 105 27.88 -13.20 2.63
C GLY A 105 27.03 -13.96 1.60
N GLU A 106 25.72 -13.76 1.58
CA GLU A 106 24.77 -14.53 0.79
C GLU A 106 23.76 -13.66 0.03
N GLU A 107 23.22 -14.24 -1.03
CA GLU A 107 22.09 -13.74 -1.80
C GLU A 107 20.79 -14.03 -1.05
N ILE A 108 20.03 -12.99 -0.71
CA ILE A 108 18.84 -13.13 0.14
C ILE A 108 17.59 -12.80 -0.67
N ASN A 109 16.65 -13.74 -0.74
CA ASN A 109 15.31 -13.45 -1.24
C ASN A 109 14.54 -12.60 -0.21
N ILE A 110 14.25 -11.35 -0.57
CA ILE A 110 13.56 -10.41 0.33
C ILE A 110 12.04 -10.35 0.08
N ASN A 111 11.56 -10.94 -1.01
CA ASN A 111 10.15 -10.80 -1.40
C ASN A 111 9.25 -11.84 -0.73
N GLN A 112 9.78 -12.98 -0.30
CA GLN A 112 8.97 -14.09 0.21
C GLN A 112 9.46 -14.56 1.60
N PRO A 113 8.57 -15.06 2.48
CA PRO A 113 8.94 -15.52 3.83
C PRO A 113 10.03 -16.61 3.82
N ALA A 114 10.04 -17.45 2.78
CA ALA A 114 11.04 -18.49 2.60
C ALA A 114 12.47 -17.94 2.63
N GLY A 115 12.73 -16.78 2.04
CA GLY A 115 14.08 -16.21 1.98
C GLY A 115 14.59 -15.74 3.34
N ALA A 116 13.73 -15.08 4.12
CA ALA A 116 14.03 -14.72 5.50
C ALA A 116 14.35 -15.96 6.35
N LEU A 117 13.56 -17.02 6.16
CA LEU A 117 13.69 -18.24 6.94
C LEU A 117 14.94 -19.03 6.56
N ASP A 118 15.29 -19.09 5.28
CA ASP A 118 16.49 -19.80 4.82
C ASP A 118 17.76 -19.12 5.33
N ALA A 119 17.80 -17.78 5.30
CA ALA A 119 18.94 -17.01 5.81
C ALA A 119 19.16 -17.17 7.33
N MET A 120 18.09 -17.30 8.13
CA MET A 120 18.20 -17.47 9.59
C MET A 120 18.27 -18.95 10.03
N VAL A 121 17.60 -19.84 9.29
CA VAL A 121 17.52 -21.26 9.60
C VAL A 121 17.63 -22.09 8.31
N PRO A 122 18.87 -22.26 7.80
CA PRO A 122 19.12 -22.98 6.56
C PRO A 122 18.46 -24.36 6.52
N GLY A 123 17.80 -24.67 5.40
CA GLY A 123 17.13 -25.96 5.16
C GLY A 123 15.76 -26.13 5.83
N LEU A 124 15.33 -25.22 6.71
CA LEU A 124 13.95 -25.23 7.19
C LEU A 124 12.99 -24.72 6.10
N ALA A 125 13.38 -23.69 5.35
CA ALA A 125 12.58 -23.15 4.25
C ALA A 125 12.24 -24.22 3.20
N ASP A 126 13.21 -25.05 2.82
CA ASP A 126 13.01 -26.15 1.88
C ASP A 126 11.94 -27.14 2.37
N LYS A 127 11.97 -27.52 3.65
CA LYS A 127 10.96 -28.42 4.23
C LYS A 127 9.55 -27.81 4.15
N LEU A 128 9.42 -26.51 4.41
CA LEU A 128 8.14 -25.81 4.31
C LEU A 128 7.68 -25.63 2.85
N LEU A 129 8.61 -25.46 1.90
CA LEU A 129 8.32 -25.34 0.47
C LEU A 129 7.96 -26.68 -0.19
N MET A 130 8.48 -27.79 0.32
CA MET A 130 8.12 -29.15 -0.10
C MET A 130 6.71 -29.54 0.36
N ALA A 131 6.14 -28.84 1.36
CA ALA A 131 4.78 -29.08 1.80
C ALA A 131 3.77 -28.71 0.68
N ALA A 132 2.83 -29.61 0.38
CA ALA A 132 1.81 -29.34 -0.62
C ALA A 132 0.76 -28.33 -0.13
N GLY A 133 0.11 -27.65 -1.08
CA GLY A 133 -1.06 -26.81 -0.80
C GLY A 133 -0.74 -25.49 -0.11
N ALA A 134 -1.48 -25.18 0.97
CA ALA A 134 -1.48 -23.87 1.61
C ALA A 134 -0.12 -23.50 2.24
N GLY A 135 0.65 -24.46 2.75
CA GLY A 135 1.96 -24.19 3.36
C GLY A 135 2.96 -23.60 2.38
N LYS A 136 3.07 -24.20 1.18
CA LYS A 136 3.88 -23.64 0.09
C LYS A 136 3.37 -22.27 -0.35
N LYS A 137 2.04 -22.07 -0.44
CA LYS A 137 1.48 -20.77 -0.80
C LYS A 137 1.88 -19.67 0.19
N ILE A 138 1.84 -19.96 1.50
CA ILE A 138 2.32 -19.02 2.54
C ILE A 138 3.79 -18.68 2.35
N MET A 139 4.65 -19.69 2.15
CA MET A 139 6.10 -19.48 2.00
C MET A 139 6.48 -18.75 0.71
N GLN A 140 5.58 -18.73 -0.28
CA GLN A 140 5.74 -18.05 -1.56
C GLN A 140 4.95 -16.73 -1.66
N ASP A 141 4.26 -16.31 -0.61
CA ASP A 141 3.50 -15.05 -0.62
C ASP A 141 4.44 -13.86 -0.74
N SER A 142 4.23 -13.02 -1.75
CA SER A 142 5.12 -11.92 -2.09
C SER A 142 4.74 -10.65 -1.30
N ILE A 143 5.68 -10.06 -0.56
CA ILE A 143 5.45 -8.82 0.18
C ILE A 143 5.37 -7.59 -0.74
N LEU A 144 6.06 -7.64 -1.89
CA LEU A 144 6.00 -6.61 -2.94
C LEU A 144 4.79 -6.81 -3.87
N ASP A 145 3.70 -7.37 -3.35
CA ASP A 145 2.41 -7.47 -4.02
C ASP A 145 1.47 -6.33 -3.57
N PHE A 146 1.53 -5.21 -4.28
CA PHE A 146 0.62 -4.07 -4.07
C PHE A 146 -0.71 -4.25 -4.81
N GLY A 147 -0.99 -5.42 -5.40
CA GLY A 147 -2.33 -5.76 -5.90
C GLY A 147 -3.41 -5.66 -4.82
N ARG A 148 -3.02 -5.74 -3.55
CA ARG A 148 -3.86 -5.49 -2.36
C ARG A 148 -4.41 -4.05 -2.30
N PHE A 149 -3.79 -3.08 -2.98
CA PHE A 149 -4.21 -1.68 -3.04
C PHE A 149 -5.16 -1.38 -4.21
N ASN A 150 -5.72 -2.40 -4.86
CA ASN A 150 -6.49 -2.28 -6.12
C ASN A 150 -7.94 -1.79 -5.95
N LEU A 151 -8.30 -1.15 -4.83
CA LEU A 151 -9.57 -0.42 -4.78
C LEU A 151 -9.49 0.78 -5.74
N PRO A 152 -10.52 1.02 -6.57
CA PRO A 152 -10.55 2.19 -7.44
C PRO A 152 -10.25 3.45 -6.64
N MET A 153 -9.43 4.34 -7.18
CA MET A 153 -8.98 5.55 -6.51
C MET A 153 -10.14 6.48 -6.11
N GLN A 154 -11.28 6.39 -6.81
CA GLN A 154 -12.53 7.08 -6.49
C GLN A 154 -13.19 6.58 -5.18
N GLN A 155 -12.84 5.36 -4.75
CA GLN A 155 -13.28 4.77 -3.48
C GLN A 155 -12.35 5.08 -2.32
N TRP A 156 -11.16 5.65 -2.58
CA TRP A 156 -10.27 6.12 -1.52
C TRP A 156 -10.88 7.33 -0.82
N HIS A 157 -10.49 7.57 0.42
CA HIS A 157 -10.84 8.78 1.15
C HIS A 157 -10.16 9.98 0.50
N PHE A 158 -10.94 11.01 0.15
CA PHE A 158 -10.44 12.22 -0.52
C PHE A 158 -10.50 13.43 0.41
N LEU A 159 -9.39 14.14 0.52
CA LEU A 159 -9.28 15.42 1.21
C LEU A 159 -8.68 16.46 0.25
N PHE A 160 -9.27 17.65 0.23
CA PHE A 160 -8.71 18.79 -0.50
C PHE A 160 -8.26 19.86 0.50
N ASP A 161 -6.95 20.07 0.58
CA ASP A 161 -6.33 21.08 1.40
C ASP A 161 -6.05 22.33 0.56
N VAL A 162 -6.82 23.39 0.83
CA VAL A 162 -6.68 24.69 0.17
C VAL A 162 -5.55 25.55 0.72
N THR A 163 -5.04 25.24 1.93
CA THR A 163 -3.97 26.02 2.58
C THR A 163 -2.59 25.44 2.25
N GLY A 164 -2.55 24.17 1.83
CA GLY A 164 -1.31 23.44 1.58
C GLY A 164 -0.53 23.16 2.87
N GLU A 165 -1.15 23.30 4.05
CA GLU A 165 -0.48 23.03 5.32
C GLU A 165 -0.08 21.57 5.46
N GLN A 166 -0.86 20.65 4.91
CA GLN A 166 -0.52 19.22 4.89
C GLN A 166 0.84 18.98 4.22
N LEU A 167 1.24 19.79 3.22
CA LEU A 167 2.53 19.65 2.53
C LEU A 167 3.75 19.92 3.41
N LYS A 168 3.60 20.77 4.45
CA LYS A 168 4.72 21.12 5.35
C LYS A 168 5.28 19.87 6.04
N ASN A 169 4.47 18.83 6.22
CA ASN A 169 4.85 17.58 6.86
C ASN A 169 5.62 16.62 5.93
N TYR A 170 5.54 16.80 4.60
CA TYR A 170 6.09 15.82 3.65
C TYR A 170 7.46 16.18 3.10
N GLY A 171 8.01 17.39 3.36
CA GLY A 171 9.37 17.78 2.96
C GLY A 171 9.68 17.81 1.45
N VAL A 172 8.77 17.31 0.61
CA VAL A 172 8.92 17.14 -0.85
C VAL A 172 8.42 18.37 -1.63
N PHE A 173 7.51 19.15 -1.04
CA PHE A 173 7.01 20.38 -1.64
C PHE A 173 7.49 21.58 -0.84
N ARG A 174 8.08 22.56 -1.52
CA ARG A 174 8.15 23.93 -1.02
C ARG A 174 6.82 24.57 -1.40
N PRO A 175 5.90 24.83 -0.45
CA PRO A 175 4.67 25.54 -0.78
C PRO A 175 5.10 26.90 -1.31
N GLY A 176 4.82 27.17 -2.59
CA GLY A 176 4.53 28.55 -2.95
C GLY A 176 3.31 28.96 -2.14
N GLU A 177 3.29 30.18 -1.62
CA GLU A 177 2.12 30.72 -0.92
C GLU A 177 0.85 30.44 -1.76
N GLY A 178 -0.10 29.68 -1.21
CA GLY A 178 -1.36 29.33 -1.90
C GLY A 178 -1.40 28.02 -2.70
N ALA A 179 -0.43 27.11 -2.53
CA ALA A 179 -0.47 25.80 -3.21
C ALA A 179 -1.52 24.86 -2.58
N THR A 180 -2.58 24.55 -3.32
CA THR A 180 -3.61 23.57 -2.90
C THR A 180 -3.13 22.14 -3.11
N VAL A 181 -3.69 21.17 -2.38
CA VAL A 181 -3.34 19.75 -2.47
C VAL A 181 -4.55 18.85 -2.37
N SER A 182 -4.53 17.82 -3.17
CA SER A 182 -5.49 16.73 -3.15
C SER A 182 -4.84 15.49 -2.55
N VAL A 183 -5.42 14.96 -1.48
CA VAL A 183 -4.94 13.79 -0.77
C VAL A 183 -5.96 12.67 -0.92
N TYR A 184 -5.47 11.52 -1.35
CA TYR A 184 -6.23 10.27 -1.41
C TYR A 184 -5.63 9.29 -0.42
N SER A 185 -6.44 8.70 0.45
CA SER A 185 -5.98 7.72 1.45
C SER A 185 -6.85 6.46 1.48
N ILE A 186 -6.24 5.34 1.86
CA ILE A 186 -6.85 4.03 2.08
C ILE A 186 -6.31 3.45 3.39
N GLY A 187 -7.09 2.59 4.04
CA GLY A 187 -6.70 1.88 5.26
C GLY A 187 -7.43 2.33 6.52
N GLU A 188 -8.26 3.37 6.42
CA GLU A 188 -9.17 3.76 7.49
C GLU A 188 -10.48 2.98 7.35
N SER A 189 -10.85 2.22 8.39
CA SER A 189 -12.16 1.58 8.40
C SER A 189 -13.25 2.64 8.58
N SER A 190 -14.21 2.69 7.66
CA SER A 190 -15.33 3.63 7.72
C SER A 190 -16.65 2.94 7.36
N PHE A 191 -17.79 3.57 7.68
CA PHE A 191 -19.09 3.06 7.27
C PHE A 191 -19.25 2.98 5.74
N ARG A 192 -18.49 3.78 4.99
CA ARG A 192 -18.50 3.79 3.51
C ARG A 192 -17.63 2.68 2.92
N GLU A 193 -16.44 2.47 3.49
CA GLU A 193 -15.39 1.60 2.92
C GLU A 193 -15.39 0.20 3.55
N GLY A 194 -16.14 0.01 4.64
CA GLY A 194 -16.16 -1.22 5.39
C GLY A 194 -14.96 -1.37 6.32
N ARG A 195 -14.79 -2.59 6.85
CA ARG A 195 -13.69 -2.91 7.76
C ARG A 195 -12.54 -3.50 6.96
N TYR A 196 -11.38 -2.86 7.04
CA TYR A 196 -10.13 -3.46 6.57
C TYR A 196 -9.66 -4.49 7.61
N VAL A 197 -9.54 -5.74 7.19
CA VAL A 197 -9.09 -6.86 8.03
C VAL A 197 -7.78 -7.43 7.49
N PRO A 198 -6.92 -7.99 8.34
CA PRO A 198 -5.75 -8.72 7.88
C PRO A 198 -6.13 -9.85 6.92
N GLU A 199 -5.30 -10.10 5.92
CA GLU A 199 -5.37 -11.31 5.12
C GLU A 199 -4.72 -12.44 5.92
N GLU A 200 -5.49 -13.46 6.25
CA GLU A 200 -5.02 -14.60 7.05
C GLU A 200 -4.97 -15.86 6.20
N MET A 201 -3.92 -16.65 6.38
CA MET A 201 -3.74 -17.94 5.74
C MET A 201 -3.27 -18.96 6.76
N ASP A 202 -4.02 -20.06 6.85
CA ASP A 202 -3.68 -21.18 7.72
C ASP A 202 -3.34 -22.43 6.90
N ALA A 203 -2.32 -23.14 7.33
CA ALA A 203 -1.95 -24.42 6.80
C ALA A 203 -1.56 -25.38 7.92
N THR A 204 -1.84 -26.66 7.74
CA THR A 204 -1.21 -27.72 8.52
C THR A 204 -0.35 -28.52 7.57
N ILE A 205 0.92 -28.66 7.90
CA ILE A 205 1.93 -29.32 7.06
C ILE A 205 2.64 -30.41 7.85
N ASP A 206 3.16 -31.39 7.13
CA ASP A 206 4.04 -32.41 7.71
C ASP A 206 5.49 -31.97 7.54
N VAL A 207 6.23 -31.89 8.65
CA VAL A 207 7.67 -31.60 8.68
C VAL A 207 8.33 -32.73 9.44
N ASP A 208 9.09 -33.58 8.74
CA ASP A 208 9.77 -34.75 9.30
C ASP A 208 8.84 -35.71 10.08
N GLY A 209 7.59 -35.89 9.63
CA GLY A 209 6.61 -36.75 10.30
C GLY A 209 5.85 -36.08 11.47
N ALA A 210 6.10 -34.79 11.72
CA ALA A 210 5.38 -34.01 12.70
C ALA A 210 4.42 -33.01 12.03
N GLN A 211 3.19 -32.95 12.53
CA GLN A 211 2.19 -31.98 12.07
C GLN A 211 2.48 -30.60 12.65
N VAL A 212 2.79 -29.63 11.79
CA VAL A 212 3.08 -28.24 12.14
C VAL A 212 1.98 -27.34 11.58
N LYS A 213 1.44 -26.46 12.43
CA LYS A 213 0.50 -25.42 11.99
C LYS A 213 1.29 -24.18 11.60
N VAL A 214 1.04 -23.68 10.40
CA VAL A 214 1.59 -22.43 9.87
C VAL A 214 0.44 -21.45 9.73
N HIS A 215 0.60 -20.29 10.36
CA HIS A 215 -0.33 -19.18 10.27
C HIS A 215 0.43 -17.97 9.71
N ALA A 216 -0.12 -17.35 8.68
CA ALA A 216 0.35 -16.09 8.14
C ALA A 216 -0.73 -15.04 8.23
N SER A 217 -0.31 -13.81 8.54
CA SER A 217 -1.17 -12.64 8.65
C SER A 217 -0.48 -11.48 7.96
N THR A 218 -1.11 -10.96 6.92
CA THR A 218 -0.69 -9.74 6.24
C THR A 218 -1.60 -8.59 6.70
N PRO A 219 -1.04 -7.49 7.24
CA PRO A 219 -1.83 -6.33 7.58
C PRO A 219 -2.66 -5.81 6.40
N PRO A 220 -3.84 -5.21 6.66
CA PRO A 220 -4.61 -4.59 5.60
C PRO A 220 -3.81 -3.48 4.88
N PRO A 221 -4.09 -3.24 3.59
CA PRO A 221 -3.45 -2.17 2.84
C PRO A 221 -3.77 -0.81 3.48
N SER A 222 -2.73 -0.02 3.71
CA SER A 222 -2.83 1.36 4.21
C SER A 222 -1.88 2.22 3.39
N GLY A 223 -2.39 3.28 2.81
CA GLY A 223 -1.62 4.08 1.85
C GLY A 223 -2.22 5.46 1.63
N GLN A 224 -1.38 6.36 1.14
CA GLN A 224 -1.78 7.73 0.82
C GLN A 224 -1.05 8.17 -0.43
N VAL A 225 -1.74 8.94 -1.28
CA VAL A 225 -1.11 9.72 -2.34
C VAL A 225 -1.60 11.14 -2.32
N SER A 226 -0.63 12.04 -2.32
CA SER A 226 -0.84 13.48 -2.36
C SER A 226 -0.46 14.00 -3.73
N VAL A 227 -1.35 14.79 -4.33
CA VAL A 227 -1.19 15.42 -5.65
C VAL A 227 -1.28 16.92 -5.46
N ALA A 228 -0.30 17.65 -5.99
CA ALA A 228 -0.33 19.11 -5.98
C ALA A 228 -1.47 19.63 -6.88
N GLY A 229 -2.18 20.65 -6.40
CA GLY A 229 -3.37 21.20 -7.03
C GLY A 229 -4.66 20.50 -6.63
N TYR A 230 -5.76 20.92 -7.25
CA TYR A 230 -7.00 20.14 -7.23
C TYR A 230 -6.85 18.98 -8.18
N ALA A 231 -7.09 17.78 -7.69
CA ALA A 231 -6.85 16.56 -8.41
C ALA A 231 -8.07 15.65 -8.30
N LYS A 232 -8.53 15.12 -9.44
CA LYS A 232 -9.70 14.26 -9.54
C LYS A 232 -9.30 12.92 -10.15
N ALA A 233 -9.61 11.83 -9.45
CA ALA A 233 -9.46 10.48 -9.97
C ALA A 233 -10.52 10.21 -11.04
N GLU A 234 -10.08 9.69 -12.17
CA GLU A 234 -10.93 9.34 -13.31
C GLU A 234 -10.53 7.96 -13.83
N GLU A 235 -11.48 7.30 -14.49
CA GLU A 235 -11.26 6.00 -15.11
C GLU A 235 -11.78 6.04 -16.54
N GLN A 236 -10.97 5.57 -17.48
CA GLN A 236 -11.39 5.39 -18.87
C GLN A 236 -10.92 4.02 -19.36
N ASN A 237 -11.85 3.20 -19.85
CA ASN A 237 -11.57 1.85 -20.36
C ASN A 237 -10.80 0.95 -19.38
N GLY A 238 -11.09 1.04 -18.08
CA GLY A 238 -10.40 0.27 -17.04
C GLY A 238 -8.99 0.78 -16.68
N VAL A 239 -8.59 1.93 -17.20
CA VAL A 239 -7.34 2.61 -16.84
C VAL A 239 -7.68 3.80 -15.95
N GLU A 240 -7.17 3.76 -14.72
CA GLU A 240 -7.29 4.86 -13.77
C GLU A 240 -6.17 5.88 -13.96
N TYR A 241 -6.53 7.16 -13.89
CA TYR A 241 -5.60 8.28 -13.93
C TYR A 241 -6.10 9.42 -13.02
N VAL A 242 -5.24 10.41 -12.75
CA VAL A 242 -5.64 11.64 -12.06
C VAL A 242 -5.53 12.81 -13.01
N THR A 243 -6.57 13.62 -13.10
CA THR A 243 -6.45 14.98 -13.64
C THR A 243 -6.07 15.93 -12.52
N ALA A 244 -5.10 16.81 -12.73
CA ALA A 244 -4.63 17.77 -11.73
C ALA A 244 -4.52 19.19 -12.31
N SER A 245 -5.04 20.18 -11.59
CA SER A 245 -4.98 21.59 -11.97
C SER A 245 -4.42 22.44 -10.85
N SER A 246 -3.44 23.29 -11.18
CA SER A 246 -2.83 24.22 -10.22
C SER A 246 -3.72 25.43 -9.92
N LYS A 247 -4.67 25.75 -10.81
CA LYS A 247 -5.48 26.98 -10.78
C LYS A 247 -6.92 26.78 -10.34
N HIS A 248 -7.26 25.67 -9.69
CA HIS A 248 -8.66 25.41 -9.34
C HIS A 248 -9.15 26.42 -8.29
N THR A 249 -9.94 27.39 -8.74
CA THR A 249 -10.60 28.42 -7.93
C THR A 249 -12.02 28.04 -7.51
N GLU A 250 -12.53 26.89 -7.99
CA GLU A 250 -13.85 26.39 -7.63
C GLU A 250 -13.71 25.31 -6.55
N MET A 251 -14.44 25.47 -5.45
CA MET A 251 -14.54 24.44 -4.42
C MET A 251 -15.11 23.15 -5.04
N PRO A 252 -14.59 21.96 -4.70
CA PRO A 252 -15.27 20.71 -5.04
C PRO A 252 -16.72 20.77 -4.58
N ALA A 253 -17.65 20.23 -5.38
CA ALA A 253 -19.05 20.15 -5.00
C ALA A 253 -19.18 19.48 -3.62
N LEU A 254 -19.70 20.21 -2.64
CA LEU A 254 -19.92 19.79 -1.25
C LEU A 254 -21.02 18.72 -1.12
N ASP A 255 -21.25 17.88 -2.12
CA ASP A 255 -22.48 17.08 -2.28
C ASP A 255 -22.79 16.24 -1.03
N PHE A 256 -21.80 15.58 -0.43
CA PHE A 256 -22.00 14.84 0.82
C PHE A 256 -22.33 15.75 2.02
N GLN A 257 -21.61 16.86 2.19
CA GLN A 257 -21.86 17.80 3.30
C GLN A 257 -23.23 18.49 3.15
N LEU A 258 -23.65 18.79 1.92
CA LEU A 258 -24.97 19.30 1.58
C LEU A 258 -26.06 18.25 1.81
N GLN A 259 -25.84 16.99 1.45
CA GLN A 259 -26.78 15.90 1.74
C GLN A 259 -26.96 15.68 3.24
N VAL A 260 -25.87 15.71 4.02
CA VAL A 260 -25.93 15.62 5.49
C VAL A 260 -26.65 16.84 6.08
N LEU A 261 -26.36 18.05 5.60
CA LEU A 261 -27.03 19.27 6.06
C LEU A 261 -28.53 19.26 5.70
N MET A 262 -28.89 18.79 4.51
CA MET A 262 -30.28 18.63 4.06
C MET A 262 -31.00 17.56 4.87
N ALA A 263 -30.34 16.45 5.20
CA ALA A 263 -30.91 15.40 6.04
C ALA A 263 -31.15 15.89 7.48
N LEU A 264 -30.19 16.61 8.07
CA LEU A 264 -30.34 17.23 9.39
C LEU A 264 -31.42 18.33 9.38
N GLY A 265 -31.44 19.18 8.36
CA GLY A 265 -32.47 20.19 8.14
C GLY A 265 -33.86 19.57 7.98
N GLY A 266 -33.97 18.47 7.23
CA GLY A 266 -35.20 17.70 7.05
C GLY A 266 -35.70 17.08 8.35
N MET A 267 -34.80 16.48 9.15
CA MET A 267 -35.14 15.94 10.47
C MET A 267 -35.60 17.03 11.44
N MET A 268 -34.92 18.17 11.48
CA MET A 268 -35.31 19.32 12.29
C MET A 268 -36.67 19.91 11.87
N GLY A 269 -36.94 19.98 10.56
CA GLY A 269 -38.23 20.40 10.02
C GLY A 269 -39.37 19.45 10.41
N ALA A 270 -39.15 18.14 10.33
CA ALA A 270 -40.12 17.13 10.75
C ALA A 270 -40.44 17.23 12.25
N ILE A 271 -39.42 17.44 13.10
CA ILE A 271 -39.61 17.65 14.54
C ILE A 271 -40.44 18.91 14.82
N ALA A 272 -40.18 20.02 14.13
CA ALA A 272 -40.93 21.27 14.31
C ALA A 272 -42.42 21.10 13.96
N VAL A 273 -42.73 20.43 12.84
CA VAL A 273 -44.11 20.12 12.44
C VAL A 273 -44.80 19.21 13.46
N PHE A 274 -44.09 18.19 13.94
CA PHE A 274 -44.63 17.27 14.95
C PHE A 274 -44.95 17.97 16.28
N VAL A 275 -44.08 18.89 16.73
CA VAL A 275 -44.33 19.72 17.91
C VAL A 275 -45.55 20.63 17.72
N LEU A 276 -45.70 21.26 16.55
CA LEU A 276 -46.86 22.12 16.24
C LEU A 276 -48.18 21.34 16.19
N ILE A 277 -48.18 20.12 15.63
CA ILE A 277 -49.36 19.25 15.61
C ILE A 277 -49.71 18.77 17.03
N LYS A 278 -48.71 18.44 17.84
CA LYS A 278 -48.91 18.01 19.23
C LYS A 278 -49.37 19.16 20.13
N ALA A 279 -48.89 20.38 19.92
CA ALA A 279 -49.28 21.57 20.70
C ALA A 279 -50.69 22.09 20.38
N ARG A 280 -51.31 21.62 19.29
CA ARG A 280 -52.71 21.91 18.93
C ARG A 280 -53.73 20.89 19.46
N ARG A 281 -53.29 19.88 20.20
CA ARG A 281 -54.13 18.99 21.01
C ARG A 281 -53.97 19.32 22.48
#